data_AF-A0A510UIM2-F1
#
_entry.id   AF-A0A510UIM2-F1
#
_cell.length_a   1.000
_cell.length_b   1.000
_cell.length_c   1.000
_cell.angle_alpha   90.00
_cell.angle_beta   90.00
_cell.angle_gamma   90.00
#
_symmetry.space_group_name_H-M   'P 1'
#
loop_
_entity.id
_entity.type
_entity.pdbx_description
1 polymer ?
#
loop_
_entity_poly.entity_id
_entity_poly.type
_entity_poly.pdbx_seq_one_letter_code
_entity_poly.pdbx_strand_id
1 'polypeptide(L)'
;MCDCLSDNLNKIRFRLIESLPKRADLSTLKVTYQNKVLRLDGRKNDVLIGVDIEFYKNKRDGVLEKRKVKNFTSIEMSHCPFCGREYEK
;
A
#
# COMPACT_ATOMS: atom_id res chain seq x y z
N MET A 1 -13.65 -17.07 4.69
CA MET A 1 -12.80 -16.40 3.67
C MET A 1 -13.17 -14.92 3.50
N CYS A 2 -12.18 -14.02 3.59
CA CYS A 2 -12.36 -12.57 3.49
C CYS A 2 -11.78 -12.05 2.17
N ASP A 3 -12.65 -11.63 1.24
CA ASP A 3 -12.23 -11.17 -0.11
C ASP A 3 -12.25 -9.65 -0.28
N CYS A 4 -12.37 -8.90 0.81
CA CYS A 4 -12.55 -7.44 0.74
C CYS A 4 -11.43 -6.70 0.00
N LEU A 5 -10.22 -7.26 -0.04
CA LEU A 5 -9.14 -6.71 -0.85
C LEU A 5 -9.41 -6.82 -2.34
N SER A 6 -9.79 -8.01 -2.79
CA SER A 6 -10.18 -8.27 -4.18
C SER A 6 -11.37 -7.40 -4.58
N ASP A 7 -12.38 -7.30 -3.70
CA ASP A 7 -13.57 -6.48 -3.92
C ASP A 7 -13.23 -4.99 -4.06
N ASN A 8 -12.39 -4.47 -3.18
CA ASN A 8 -11.98 -3.07 -3.24
C ASN A 8 -11.09 -2.80 -4.45
N LEU A 9 -10.19 -3.73 -4.82
CA LEU A 9 -9.37 -3.61 -6.02
C LEU A 9 -10.25 -3.57 -7.30
N ASN A 10 -11.31 -4.37 -7.34
CA ASN A 10 -12.29 -4.37 -8.44
C ASN A 10 -13.06 -3.03 -8.51
N LYS A 11 -13.50 -2.49 -7.37
CA LYS A 11 -14.15 -1.17 -7.31
C LYS A 11 -13.21 -0.05 -7.77
N ILE A 12 -11.95 -0.10 -7.36
CA ILE A 12 -10.92 0.86 -7.81
C ILE A 12 -10.71 0.73 -9.32
N ARG A 13 -10.58 -0.49 -9.85
CA ARG A 13 -10.43 -0.73 -11.29
C ARG A 13 -11.59 -0.14 -12.09
N PHE A 14 -12.83 -0.35 -11.65
CA PHE A 14 -14.02 0.18 -12.30
C PHE A 14 -13.99 1.72 -12.37
N ARG A 15 -13.73 2.39 -11.24
CA ARG A 15 -13.61 3.85 -11.20
C ARG A 15 -12.43 4.40 -12.01
N LEU A 16 -11.31 3.67 -12.04
CA LEU A 16 -10.17 4.07 -12.85
C LEU A 16 -10.51 4.07 -14.34
N ILE A 17 -11.21 3.04 -14.83
CA ILE A 17 -11.65 2.96 -16.23
C ILE A 17 -12.48 4.18 -16.63
N GLU A 18 -13.37 4.66 -15.76
CA GLU A 18 -14.18 5.86 -16.00
C GLU A 18 -13.34 7.15 -16.08
N SER A 19 -12.19 7.19 -15.39
CA SER A 19 -11.28 8.35 -15.35
C SER A 19 -10.16 8.31 -16.40
N LEU A 20 -9.97 7.19 -17.10
CA LEU A 20 -8.89 7.03 -18.06
C LEU A 20 -9.16 7.83 -19.35
N PRO A 21 -8.09 8.29 -20.04
CA PRO A 21 -8.24 8.88 -21.37
C PRO A 21 -8.95 7.92 -22.32
N LYS A 22 -9.82 8.44 -23.21
CA LYS A 22 -10.61 7.64 -24.17
C LYS A 22 -9.79 6.71 -25.08
N ARG A 23 -8.48 6.94 -25.21
CA ARG A 23 -7.54 6.15 -26.02
C ARG A 23 -6.66 5.20 -25.21
N ALA A 24 -6.91 5.04 -23.90
CA ALA A 24 -6.15 4.12 -23.08
C ALA A 24 -6.44 2.66 -23.47
N ASP A 25 -5.38 1.88 -23.70
CA ASP A 25 -5.51 0.45 -23.97
C ASP A 25 -5.78 -0.32 -22.68
N LEU A 26 -7.04 -0.68 -22.47
CA LEU A 26 -7.51 -1.40 -21.29
C LEU A 26 -6.91 -2.80 -21.16
N SER A 27 -6.40 -3.41 -22.24
CA SER A 27 -5.76 -4.73 -22.19
C SER A 27 -4.45 -4.70 -21.38
N THR A 28 -3.81 -3.52 -21.29
CA THR A 28 -2.58 -3.29 -20.54
C THR A 28 -2.82 -2.82 -19.10
N LEU A 29 -4.08 -2.57 -18.70
CA LEU A 29 -4.42 -2.05 -17.38
C LEU A 29 -4.16 -3.07 -16.27
N LYS A 30 -3.14 -2.79 -15.45
CA LYS A 30 -2.80 -3.55 -14.25
C LYS A 30 -3.07 -2.71 -13.01
N VAL A 31 -4.02 -3.16 -12.19
CA VAL A 31 -4.33 -2.57 -10.88
C VAL A 31 -3.94 -3.59 -9.83
N THR A 32 -2.99 -3.26 -8.95
CA THR A 32 -2.53 -4.14 -7.88
C THR A 32 -2.10 -3.32 -6.68
N TYR A 33 -2.30 -3.84 -5.46
CA TYR A 33 -1.70 -3.26 -4.27
C TYR A 33 -0.17 -3.29 -4.33
N GLN A 34 0.46 -2.20 -3.92
CA GLN A 34 1.92 -2.09 -3.74
C GLN A 34 2.33 -2.61 -2.35
N ASN A 35 3.64 -2.86 -2.16
CA ASN A 35 4.25 -3.28 -0.90
C ASN A 35 3.81 -4.65 -0.33
N LYS A 36 3.45 -5.62 -1.18
CA LYS A 36 3.15 -6.98 -0.72
C LYS A 36 4.38 -7.60 -0.05
N VAL A 37 4.21 -8.21 1.13
CA VAL A 37 5.31 -8.90 1.84
C VAL A 37 5.18 -10.40 1.75
N LEU A 38 6.30 -11.04 1.43
CA LEU A 38 6.50 -12.47 1.56
C LEU A 38 6.83 -12.77 3.02
N ARG A 39 5.93 -13.41 3.77
CA ARG A 39 6.29 -13.89 5.10
C ARG A 39 7.04 -15.22 5.00
N LEU A 40 8.18 -15.32 5.67
CA LEU A 40 8.97 -16.55 5.75
C LEU A 40 8.48 -17.51 6.85
N ASP A 41 7.52 -17.08 7.68
CA ASP A 41 6.90 -17.88 8.73
C ASP A 41 5.73 -18.76 8.23
N GLY A 42 5.53 -18.82 6.92
CA GLY A 42 4.49 -19.63 6.27
C GLY A 42 3.08 -19.06 6.39
N ARG A 43 2.89 -17.89 7.00
CA ARG A 43 1.57 -17.26 7.12
C ARG A 43 1.25 -16.44 5.87
N LYS A 44 -0.02 -16.40 5.47
CA LYS A 44 -0.51 -15.43 4.48
C LYS A 44 -0.65 -14.05 5.14
N ASN A 45 0.02 -13.04 4.58
CA ASN A 45 -0.31 -11.63 4.79
C ASN A 45 -0.70 -11.08 3.42
N ASP A 46 -1.91 -10.52 3.29
CA ASP A 46 -2.36 -10.00 2.01
C ASP A 46 -2.06 -8.50 1.84
N VAL A 47 -1.84 -7.75 2.92
CA VAL A 47 -1.59 -6.30 2.87
C VAL A 47 -0.59 -5.86 3.91
N LEU A 48 0.33 -5.03 3.43
CA LEU A 48 1.16 -4.16 4.23
C LEU A 48 0.79 -2.72 3.90
N ILE A 49 0.51 -1.92 4.93
CA ILE A 49 0.36 -0.48 4.75
C ILE A 49 1.74 0.13 4.93
N GLY A 50 2.32 0.63 3.83
CA GLY A 50 3.58 1.35 3.85
C GLY A 50 3.40 2.72 4.49
N VAL A 51 4.34 3.11 5.35
CA VAL A 51 4.38 4.41 6.00
C VAL A 51 5.69 5.08 5.59
N ASP A 52 5.57 6.09 4.73
CA ASP A 52 6.69 6.93 4.34
C ASP A 52 6.95 7.98 5.42
N ILE A 53 8.21 8.08 5.85
CA ILE A 53 8.64 9.05 6.87
C ILE A 53 9.66 9.98 6.22
N GLU A 54 9.33 11.26 6.12
CA GLU A 54 10.25 12.29 5.65
C GLU A 54 10.47 13.37 6.72
N PHE A 55 11.72 13.70 7.02
CA PHE A 55 12.07 14.77 7.95
C PHE A 55 13.43 15.40 7.64
N TYR A 56 13.65 16.61 8.12
CA TYR A 56 14.96 17.26 8.09
C TYR A 56 15.66 17.07 9.44
N LYS A 57 16.94 16.71 9.44
CA LYS A 57 17.73 16.65 10.67
C LYS A 57 18.15 18.07 11.07
N ASN A 58 18.17 18.34 12.36
CA ASN A 58 18.86 19.51 12.90
C ASN A 58 20.37 19.24 12.90
N LYS A 59 21.15 20.22 12.45
CA LYS A 59 22.58 20.28 12.69
C LYS A 59 22.85 20.67 14.16
N ARG A 60 24.12 20.57 14.59
CA ARG A 60 24.54 20.91 15.96
C ARG A 60 24.24 22.36 16.35
N ASP A 61 24.13 23.26 15.37
CA ASP A 61 23.82 24.68 15.52
C ASP A 61 22.30 24.98 15.46
N GLY A 62 21.45 23.96 15.39
CA GLY A 62 19.99 24.09 15.32
C GLY A 62 19.45 24.40 13.93
N VAL A 63 20.30 24.54 12.90
CA VAL A 63 19.87 24.77 11.52
C VAL A 63 19.49 23.44 10.86
N LEU A 64 18.41 23.40 10.08
CA LEU A 64 18.01 22.21 9.33
C LEU A 64 19.07 21.83 8.28
N GLU A 65 19.31 20.53 8.11
CA GLU A 65 20.09 20.01 6.98
C GLU A 65 19.40 20.34 5.64
N LYS A 66 20.18 20.57 4.57
CA LYS A 66 19.60 20.86 3.24
C LYS A 66 18.88 19.65 2.64
N ARG A 67 19.25 18.43 3.03
CA ARG A 67 18.62 17.20 2.52
C ARG A 67 17.57 16.69 3.50
N LYS A 68 16.46 16.19 2.96
CA LYS A 68 15.52 15.37 3.73
C LYS A 68 16.12 14.01 3.98
N VAL A 69 15.88 13.48 5.16
CA VAL A 69 15.97 12.05 5.44
C VAL A 69 14.65 11.43 5.01
N LYS A 70 14.74 10.39 4.19
CA LYS A 70 13.61 9.53 3.82
C LYS A 70 13.79 8.20 4.52
N ASN A 71 12.74 7.72 5.16
CA ASN A 71 12.69 6.42 5.79
C ASN A 71 11.36 5.76 5.47
N PHE A 72 11.29 4.44 5.65
CA PHE A 72 10.10 3.64 5.36
C PHE A 72 9.88 2.66 6.51
N THR A 73 8.64 2.56 6.96
CA THR A 73 8.21 1.48 7.85
C THR A 73 6.89 0.91 7.37
N SER A 74 6.44 -0.16 7.99
CA SER A 74 5.26 -0.88 7.57
C SER A 74 4.43 -1.39 8.72
N ILE A 75 3.11 -1.38 8.54
CA ILE A 75 2.17 -1.99 9.47
C ILE A 75 1.65 -3.28 8.85
N GLU A 76 1.89 -4.39 9.55
CA GLU A 76 1.28 -5.68 9.26
C GLU A 76 -0.05 -5.81 9.99
N MET A 77 -1.04 -6.45 9.35
CA MET A 77 -2.36 -6.60 9.91
C MET A 77 -2.77 -8.08 9.92
N SER A 78 -3.14 -8.59 11.11
CA SER A 78 -3.74 -9.93 11.27
C SER A 78 -5.21 -9.99 10.83
N HIS A 79 -5.84 -8.82 10.72
CA HIS A 79 -7.25 -8.68 10.34
C HIS A 79 -7.37 -7.80 9.10
N CYS A 80 -8.45 -7.99 8.34
CA CYS A 80 -8.73 -7.21 7.16
C CYS A 80 -8.97 -5.73 7.51
N PRO A 81 -8.26 -4.77 6.89
CA PRO A 81 -8.43 -3.33 7.16
C PRO A 81 -9.81 -2.80 6.76
N PHE A 82 -10.58 -3.54 5.94
CA PHE A 82 -11.89 -3.09 5.47
C PHE A 82 -13.05 -3.64 6.29
N CYS A 83 -12.98 -4.90 6.72
CA CYS A 83 -14.10 -5.57 7.38
C CYS A 83 -13.78 -6.09 8.78
N GLY A 84 -12.53 -5.98 9.24
CA GLY A 84 -12.11 -6.40 10.57
C GLY A 84 -12.07 -7.92 10.79
N ARG A 85 -12.37 -8.75 9.78
CA ARG A 85 -12.28 -10.21 9.89
C ARG A 85 -10.83 -10.68 9.86
N GLU A 86 -10.49 -11.66 10.68
CA GLU A 86 -9.17 -12.31 10.67
C GLU A 86 -8.95 -13.00 9.31
N TYR A 87 -7.73 -12.90 8.77
CA TYR A 87 -7.38 -13.66 7.57
C TYR A 87 -7.24 -15.14 7.96
N GLU A 88 -8.01 -16.02 7.32
CA GLU A 88 -7.88 -17.47 7.53
C GLU A 88 -6.49 -17.93 7.07
N LYS A 89 -5.81 -18.70 7.95
CA LYS A 89 -4.44 -19.21 7.78
C LYS A 89 -4.27 -20.03 6.50
#